data_AF-A0AAD5Y277-F1
#
_entry.id   AF-A0AAD5Y277-F1
#
_cell.length_a   1.000
_cell.length_b   1.000
_cell.length_c   1.000
_cell.angle_alpha   90.00
_cell.angle_beta   90.00
_cell.angle_gamma   90.00
#
_symmetry.space_group_name_H-M   'P 1'
#
loop_
_entity.id
_entity.type
_entity.pdbx_description
1 polymer ?
#
loop_
_entity_poly.entity_id
_entity_poly.type
_entity_poly.pdbx_seq_one_letter_code
_entity_poly.pdbx_strand_id
1 'polypeptide(L)'
;EEVQNTSSENHLGIYLRGPVGVGKSYLLYILAAEYRLYRETYRVTYVNDCASWRRKSYKYILKELVTTFYNDVIDGKCIVEWCEAVIGSEKEEKLMALIDNLIGYVVAKNLTWILIFDQHNAFYVDTKVDKVFPFSLVNELAANRSKNIKVIVSASANNEGYPTEMKGWKTHDISSHRFDDNEFSVWCDQYMLGDSVKVDPKSEDAVDALYWSGGVPYELDLLWKQPVKSLMEKTMYYRENRVGEFAESHGKFYKRLITKEIENLEKCISRMALCLSPPMIKVGMDRQLFDIVQNEDGSKVITALNPVARHALIAYHGKGLITSLGMVAEVVLQDDYTNDTKGRIIEKYITTTLELAQIFSFKCRKTTSSKLSLVTPKRHIKIKSTVHFAKNG
;
A
#
# COMPACT_ATOMS: atom_id res chain seq x y z
N GLU A 1 9.55 -24.79 -22.21
CA GLU A 1 10.20 -23.70 -22.94
C GLU A 1 11.15 -22.98 -22.01
N GLU A 2 12.39 -22.82 -22.45
CA GLU A 2 13.45 -22.12 -21.74
C GLU A 2 13.05 -20.66 -21.51
N VAL A 3 12.94 -20.27 -20.24
CA VAL A 3 12.79 -18.86 -19.86
C VAL A 3 14.09 -18.17 -20.20
N GLN A 4 14.03 -17.37 -21.27
CA GLN A 4 15.11 -16.50 -21.68
C GLN A 4 15.51 -15.59 -20.52
N ASN A 5 16.77 -15.74 -20.11
CA ASN A 5 17.49 -14.89 -19.17
C ASN A 5 17.59 -13.47 -19.74
N THR A 6 16.59 -12.63 -19.48
CA THR A 6 16.65 -11.20 -19.80
C THR A 6 17.26 -10.44 -18.63
N SER A 7 18.46 -9.90 -18.88
CA SER A 7 19.26 -8.93 -18.09
C SER A 7 19.50 -9.26 -16.62
N SER A 8 20.73 -9.72 -16.31
CA SER A 8 21.31 -9.67 -14.96
C SER A 8 21.56 -8.23 -14.52
N GLU A 9 20.48 -7.47 -14.27
CA GLU A 9 20.58 -6.28 -13.46
C GLU A 9 21.01 -6.71 -12.06
N ASN A 10 22.19 -6.23 -11.67
CA ASN A 10 22.89 -6.61 -10.45
C ASN A 10 22.22 -5.94 -9.25
N HIS A 11 21.00 -6.36 -8.94
CA HIS A 11 20.18 -5.80 -7.87
C HIS A 11 20.83 -6.03 -6.49
N LEU A 12 20.79 -5.00 -5.64
CA LEU A 12 21.29 -5.02 -4.26
C LEU A 12 20.48 -5.96 -3.35
N GLY A 13 19.19 -6.10 -3.64
CA GLY A 13 18.26 -6.91 -2.86
C GLY A 13 16.84 -6.80 -3.40
N ILE A 14 15.88 -7.21 -2.58
CA ILE A 14 14.44 -7.13 -2.88
C ILE A 14 13.84 -5.92 -2.17
N TYR A 15 13.08 -5.12 -2.91
CA TYR A 15 12.24 -4.05 -2.38
C TYR A 15 10.78 -4.48 -2.44
N LEU A 16 10.18 -4.78 -1.29
CA LEU A 16 8.77 -5.13 -1.14
C LEU A 16 7.91 -3.87 -1.02
N ARG A 17 6.94 -3.71 -1.94
CA ARG A 17 6.00 -2.58 -1.94
C ARG A 17 4.55 -3.01 -2.06
N GLY A 18 3.66 -2.10 -1.71
CA GLY A 18 2.20 -2.26 -1.73
C GLY A 18 1.54 -1.27 -0.77
N PRO A 19 0.25 -0.97 -0.92
CA PRO A 19 -0.43 0.05 -0.15
C PRO A 19 -0.60 -0.36 1.33
N VAL A 20 -1.14 0.53 2.16
CA VAL A 20 -1.36 0.22 3.59
C VAL A 20 -2.24 -1.03 3.71
N GLY A 21 -1.91 -1.92 4.66
CA GLY A 21 -2.83 -2.96 5.08
C GLY A 21 -2.91 -4.24 4.24
N VAL A 22 -2.20 -4.33 3.11
CA VAL A 22 -2.21 -5.52 2.22
C VAL A 22 -1.37 -6.71 2.71
N GLY A 23 -0.89 -6.69 3.96
CA GLY A 23 -0.16 -7.82 4.54
C GLY A 23 1.36 -7.86 4.33
N LYS A 24 2.02 -6.77 3.87
CA LYS A 24 3.49 -6.71 3.72
C LYS A 24 4.27 -7.20 4.96
N SER A 25 4.00 -6.62 6.12
CA SER A 25 4.67 -6.97 7.37
C SER A 25 4.38 -8.41 7.80
N TYR A 26 3.16 -8.90 7.53
CA TYR A 26 2.78 -10.28 7.82
C TYR A 26 3.52 -11.28 6.92
N LEU A 27 3.61 -10.99 5.62
CA LEU A 27 4.41 -11.76 4.67
C LEU A 27 5.87 -11.82 5.09
N LEU A 28 6.48 -10.69 5.46
CA LEU A 28 7.85 -10.64 5.94
C LEU A 28 8.05 -11.42 7.25
N TYR A 29 7.07 -11.38 8.15
CA TYR A 29 7.10 -12.15 9.40
C TYR A 29 7.06 -13.66 9.13
N ILE A 30 6.14 -14.13 8.27
CA ILE A 30 6.08 -15.56 7.89
C ILE A 30 7.39 -15.96 7.22
N LEU A 31 7.88 -15.17 6.27
CA LEU A 31 9.15 -15.44 5.59
C LEU A 31 10.30 -15.58 6.60
N ALA A 32 10.37 -14.67 7.57
CA ALA A 32 11.38 -14.72 8.61
C ALA A 32 11.23 -15.96 9.50
N ALA A 33 9.99 -16.31 9.89
CA ALA A 33 9.71 -17.46 10.74
C ALA A 33 10.06 -18.77 10.04
N GLU A 34 9.64 -18.95 8.79
CA GLU A 34 9.91 -20.14 7.98
C GLU A 34 11.42 -20.36 7.80
N TYR A 35 12.17 -19.35 7.35
CA TYR A 35 13.62 -19.50 7.18
C TYR A 35 14.37 -19.71 8.50
N ARG A 36 13.81 -19.28 9.65
CA ARG A 36 14.38 -19.57 10.97
C ARG A 36 14.23 -21.04 11.37
N LEU A 37 13.32 -21.80 10.77
CA LEU A 37 13.21 -23.25 11.01
C LEU A 37 14.38 -24.02 10.39
N TYR A 38 14.90 -23.53 9.26
CA TYR A 38 15.99 -24.15 8.50
C TYR A 38 17.38 -23.60 8.92
N ARG A 39 17.67 -23.64 10.22
CA ARG A 39 18.92 -23.09 10.80
C ARG A 39 20.19 -23.78 10.31
N GLU A 40 20.13 -24.99 9.79
CA GLU A 40 21.28 -25.64 9.17
C GLU A 40 21.79 -24.88 7.94
N THR A 41 20.91 -24.12 7.27
CA THR A 41 21.23 -23.40 6.04
C THR A 41 21.16 -21.88 6.19
N TYR A 42 20.19 -21.37 6.98
CA TYR A 42 19.87 -19.95 7.00
C TYR A 42 20.14 -19.29 8.35
N ARG A 43 20.55 -18.02 8.28
CA ARG A 43 20.55 -17.07 9.39
C ARG A 43 19.62 -15.93 9.03
N VAL A 44 18.70 -15.59 9.92
CA VAL A 44 17.66 -14.59 9.62
C VAL A 44 17.64 -13.50 10.67
N THR A 45 18.07 -12.31 10.24
CA THR A 45 17.95 -11.06 11.01
C THR A 45 16.71 -10.33 10.54
N TYR A 46 15.75 -10.09 11.44
CA TYR A 46 14.51 -9.42 11.10
C TYR A 46 14.33 -8.16 11.94
N VAL A 47 14.61 -7.01 11.34
CA VAL A 47 14.28 -5.71 11.90
C VAL A 47 12.83 -5.40 11.53
N ASN A 48 11.90 -5.67 12.46
CA ASN A 48 10.47 -5.53 12.21
C ASN A 48 9.94 -4.08 12.32
N ASP A 49 10.75 -3.16 12.82
CA ASP A 49 10.40 -1.74 12.93
C ASP A 49 11.64 -0.85 12.78
N CYS A 50 11.90 -0.42 11.53
CA CYS A 50 12.97 0.52 11.23
C CYS A 50 12.81 1.90 11.90
N ALA A 51 11.58 2.33 12.23
CA ALA A 51 11.38 3.59 12.94
C ALA A 51 11.87 3.49 14.39
N SER A 52 11.61 2.37 15.06
CA SER A 52 12.19 2.06 16.38
C SER A 52 13.69 1.83 16.30
N TRP A 53 14.17 1.16 15.24
CA TRP A 53 15.60 0.98 15.02
C TRP A 53 16.32 2.33 14.96
N ARG A 54 15.83 3.29 14.17
CA ARG A 54 16.38 4.66 14.08
C ARG A 54 16.55 5.34 15.45
N ARG A 55 15.64 5.10 16.40
CA ARG A 55 15.69 5.70 17.74
C ARG A 55 16.65 4.99 18.69
N LYS A 56 16.84 3.68 18.51
CA LYS A 56 17.66 2.81 19.38
C LYS A 56 18.67 2.00 18.55
N SER A 57 19.43 2.71 17.71
CA SER A 57 20.13 2.14 16.55
C SER A 57 21.04 0.95 16.90
N TYR A 58 21.83 1.04 17.96
CA TYR A 58 22.75 -0.03 18.35
C TYR A 58 22.06 -1.17 19.11
N LYS A 59 21.31 -0.83 20.17
CA LYS A 59 20.65 -1.84 21.02
C LYS A 59 19.70 -2.74 20.22
N TYR A 60 19.00 -2.15 19.25
CA TYR A 60 18.03 -2.87 18.44
C TYR A 60 18.74 -3.91 17.54
N ILE A 61 19.74 -3.49 16.75
CA ILE A 61 20.41 -4.41 15.83
C ILE A 61 21.18 -5.51 16.58
N LEU A 62 21.86 -5.18 17.69
CA LEU A 62 22.59 -6.17 18.49
C LEU A 62 21.65 -7.26 19.04
N LYS A 63 20.44 -6.89 19.48
CA LYS A 63 19.44 -7.88 19.93
C LYS A 63 19.01 -8.82 18.79
N GLU A 64 18.82 -8.28 17.59
CA GLU A 64 18.48 -9.09 16.42
C GLU A 64 19.64 -9.99 15.99
N LEU A 65 20.88 -9.54 16.10
CA LEU A 65 22.08 -10.36 15.84
C LEU A 65 22.19 -11.50 16.86
N VAL A 66 21.98 -11.24 18.15
CA VAL A 66 21.93 -12.30 19.17
C VAL A 66 20.88 -13.35 18.83
N THR A 67 19.68 -12.93 18.43
CA THR A 67 18.62 -13.86 18.01
C THR A 67 19.02 -14.67 16.76
N THR A 68 19.68 -13.99 15.80
CA THR A 68 20.11 -14.59 14.54
C THR A 68 21.15 -15.69 14.79
N PHE A 69 22.17 -15.39 15.59
CA PHE A 69 23.36 -16.21 15.76
C PHE A 69 23.47 -16.88 17.15
N TYR A 70 22.36 -17.04 17.88
CA TYR A 70 22.37 -17.35 19.32
C TYR A 70 23.19 -18.59 19.74
N ASN A 71 23.28 -19.59 18.84
CA ASN A 71 24.01 -20.85 19.07
C ASN A 71 25.30 -20.96 18.26
N ASP A 72 25.69 -19.92 17.54
CA ASP A 72 26.87 -19.94 16.70
C ASP A 72 28.11 -19.53 17.50
N VAL A 73 29.21 -20.24 17.24
CA VAL A 73 30.54 -19.88 17.73
C VAL A 73 31.29 -19.21 16.58
N ILE A 74 31.57 -17.92 16.74
CA ILE A 74 32.18 -17.04 15.74
C ILE A 74 33.55 -16.64 16.27
N ASP A 75 34.61 -17.14 15.62
CA ASP A 75 36.00 -16.93 16.02
C ASP A 75 36.25 -17.27 17.51
N GLY A 76 35.74 -18.44 17.94
CA GLY A 76 35.89 -18.93 19.30
C GLY A 76 35.02 -18.25 20.36
N LYS A 77 34.21 -17.25 20.00
CA LYS A 77 33.30 -16.52 20.91
C LYS A 77 31.83 -16.74 20.54
N CYS A 78 30.95 -16.70 21.51
CA CYS A 78 29.51 -16.64 21.25
C CYS A 78 29.09 -15.24 20.78
N ILE A 79 27.92 -15.14 20.13
CA ILE A 79 27.42 -13.84 19.65
C ILE A 79 27.19 -12.82 20.77
N VAL A 80 26.87 -13.27 22.00
CA VAL A 80 26.62 -12.38 23.13
C VAL A 80 27.90 -11.64 23.52
N GLU A 81 29.04 -12.35 23.61
CA GLU A 81 30.35 -11.74 23.90
C GLU A 81 30.74 -10.71 22.85
N TRP A 82 30.49 -11.03 21.58
CA TRP A 82 30.69 -10.10 20.48
C TRP A 82 29.83 -8.83 20.62
N CYS A 83 28.55 -8.98 20.97
CA CYS A 83 27.64 -7.84 21.14
C CYS A 83 27.99 -6.98 22.36
N GLU A 84 28.42 -7.59 23.47
CA GLU A 84 28.83 -6.89 24.68
C GLU A 84 30.09 -6.03 24.47
N ALA A 85 30.95 -6.42 23.53
CA ALA A 85 32.11 -5.63 23.15
C ALA A 85 31.75 -4.33 22.40
N VAL A 86 30.53 -4.22 21.83
CA VAL A 86 30.05 -3.05 21.08
C VAL A 86 29.56 -1.95 22.04
N ILE A 87 30.49 -1.35 22.77
CA ILE A 87 30.25 -0.29 23.75
C ILE A 87 31.26 0.87 23.62
N GLY A 88 30.93 2.01 24.24
CA GLY A 88 31.79 3.20 24.29
C GLY A 88 31.65 4.12 23.07
N SER A 89 32.62 5.02 22.91
CA SER A 89 32.70 6.00 21.80
C SER A 89 32.93 5.35 20.43
N GLU A 90 33.58 4.18 20.40
CA GLU A 90 33.98 3.45 19.18
C GLU A 90 32.95 2.41 18.73
N LYS A 91 31.73 2.46 19.26
CA LYS A 91 30.69 1.44 19.03
C LYS A 91 30.36 1.21 17.55
N GLU A 92 30.50 2.22 16.68
CA GLU A 92 30.24 2.07 15.25
C GLU A 92 31.31 1.18 14.59
N GLU A 93 32.59 1.50 14.80
CA GLU A 93 33.72 0.71 14.29
C GLU A 93 33.66 -0.74 14.81
N LYS A 94 33.36 -0.93 16.10
CA LYS A 94 33.21 -2.26 16.69
C LYS A 94 32.02 -3.03 16.12
N LEU A 95 30.91 -2.36 15.84
CA LEU A 95 29.77 -2.97 15.16
C LEU A 95 30.15 -3.40 13.74
N MET A 96 30.85 -2.55 12.98
CA MET A 96 31.29 -2.90 11.63
C MET A 96 32.26 -4.09 11.63
N ALA A 97 33.22 -4.11 12.55
CA ALA A 97 34.12 -5.26 12.74
C ALA A 97 33.36 -6.55 13.10
N LEU A 98 32.32 -6.47 13.93
CA LEU A 98 31.42 -7.60 14.20
C LEU A 98 30.72 -8.06 12.92
N ILE A 99 30.13 -7.14 12.16
CA ILE A 99 29.43 -7.46 10.91
C ILE A 99 30.38 -8.16 9.91
N ASP A 100 31.61 -7.68 9.75
CA ASP A 100 32.61 -8.30 8.87
C ASP A 100 32.95 -9.74 9.31
N ASN A 101 33.11 -9.96 10.62
CA ASN A 101 33.33 -11.30 11.17
C ASN A 101 32.12 -12.23 10.92
N LEU A 102 30.90 -11.72 11.07
CA LEU A 102 29.68 -12.48 10.78
C LEU A 102 29.57 -12.84 9.29
N ILE A 103 29.91 -11.92 8.39
CA ILE A 103 29.97 -12.20 6.96
C ILE A 103 31.01 -13.29 6.67
N GLY A 104 32.21 -13.19 7.25
CA GLY A 104 33.25 -14.21 7.13
C GLY A 104 32.78 -15.59 7.62
N TYR A 105 32.11 -15.62 8.77
CA TYR A 105 31.52 -16.84 9.33
C TYR A 105 30.48 -17.47 8.40
N VAL A 106 29.54 -16.67 7.88
CA VAL A 106 28.50 -17.12 6.94
C VAL A 106 29.13 -17.77 5.71
N VAL A 107 30.16 -17.15 5.13
CA VAL A 107 30.89 -17.71 3.98
C VAL A 107 31.60 -19.00 4.35
N ALA A 108 32.36 -19.02 5.45
CA ALA A 108 33.14 -20.17 5.88
C ALA A 108 32.27 -21.40 6.20
N LYS A 109 31.04 -21.18 6.68
CA LYS A 109 30.07 -22.24 6.99
C LYS A 109 29.11 -22.55 5.83
N ASN A 110 29.28 -21.90 4.67
CA ASN A 110 28.38 -22.02 3.53
C ASN A 110 26.90 -21.78 3.89
N LEU A 111 26.65 -20.82 4.78
CA LEU A 111 25.31 -20.40 5.19
C LEU A 111 24.78 -19.32 4.25
N THR A 112 23.49 -19.05 4.33
CA THR A 112 22.85 -17.87 3.72
C THR A 112 22.32 -16.95 4.82
N TRP A 113 22.74 -15.68 4.80
CA TRP A 113 22.23 -14.69 5.74
C TRP A 113 21.16 -13.82 5.07
N ILE A 114 19.92 -13.99 5.53
CA ILE A 114 18.76 -13.22 5.08
C ILE A 114 18.54 -12.09 6.09
N LEU A 115 18.54 -10.86 5.59
CA LEU A 115 18.27 -9.66 6.38
C LEU A 115 17.00 -9.00 5.87
N ILE A 116 16.06 -8.80 6.77
CA ILE A 116 14.75 -8.24 6.48
C ILE A 116 14.59 -6.94 7.28
N PHE A 117 14.32 -5.85 6.59
CA PHE A 117 14.11 -4.53 7.16
C PHE A 117 12.70 -4.03 6.83
N ASP A 118 11.80 -4.15 7.80
CA ASP A 118 10.41 -3.70 7.64
C ASP A 118 10.29 -2.21 7.96
N GLN A 119 9.50 -1.51 7.15
CA GLN A 119 9.32 -0.06 7.22
C GLN A 119 10.63 0.71 6.96
N HIS A 120 11.50 0.20 6.10
CA HIS A 120 12.79 0.80 5.71
C HIS A 120 12.65 2.28 5.31
N ASN A 121 11.50 2.67 4.76
CA ASN A 121 11.23 4.05 4.42
C ASN A 121 11.20 5.03 5.60
N ALA A 122 11.08 4.54 6.85
CA ALA A 122 11.19 5.35 8.06
C ALA A 122 12.55 6.07 8.20
N PHE A 123 13.58 5.64 7.46
CA PHE A 123 14.88 6.31 7.42
C PHE A 123 14.91 7.57 6.55
N TYR A 124 13.96 7.75 5.62
CA TYR A 124 13.97 8.84 4.63
C TYR A 124 13.17 10.07 5.05
N VAL A 125 12.70 10.14 6.30
CA VAL A 125 11.94 11.29 6.82
C VAL A 125 12.79 12.58 6.80
N ASP A 126 14.12 12.45 6.78
CA ASP A 126 15.07 13.56 6.63
C ASP A 126 15.96 13.36 5.39
N THR A 127 16.21 14.41 4.61
CA THR A 127 16.79 14.36 3.24
C THR A 127 18.29 14.02 3.14
N LYS A 128 18.98 13.63 4.23
CA LYS A 128 20.44 13.41 4.27
C LYS A 128 20.88 12.14 5.03
N VAL A 129 20.13 11.05 4.92
CA VAL A 129 20.33 9.85 5.78
C VAL A 129 21.08 8.71 5.07
N ASP A 130 21.38 8.83 3.78
CA ASP A 130 21.93 7.73 2.98
C ASP A 130 23.33 7.25 3.42
N LYS A 131 24.07 8.08 4.15
CA LYS A 131 25.42 7.80 4.65
C LYS A 131 25.53 7.67 6.17
N VAL A 132 24.41 7.73 6.89
CA VAL A 132 24.41 7.75 8.36
C VAL A 132 23.85 6.44 8.90
N PHE A 133 24.49 5.89 9.93
CA PHE A 133 23.95 4.75 10.67
C PHE A 133 22.56 5.09 11.24
N PRO A 134 21.54 4.22 11.13
CA PRO A 134 21.58 2.81 10.73
C PRO A 134 21.47 2.51 9.23
N PHE A 135 21.20 3.51 8.39
CA PHE A 135 20.94 3.29 6.97
C PHE A 135 22.18 2.82 6.19
N SER A 136 23.35 3.35 6.52
CA SER A 136 24.63 2.92 5.93
C SER A 136 24.86 1.41 6.07
N LEU A 137 24.43 0.81 7.19
CA LEU A 137 24.57 -0.63 7.42
C LEU A 137 23.71 -1.47 6.45
N VAL A 138 22.50 -1.02 6.11
CA VAL A 138 21.64 -1.73 5.14
C VAL A 138 22.32 -1.80 3.78
N ASN A 139 22.90 -0.67 3.32
CA ASN A 139 23.62 -0.59 2.06
C ASN A 139 24.89 -1.45 2.06
N GLU A 140 25.65 -1.42 3.15
CA GLU A 140 26.87 -2.23 3.28
C GLU A 140 26.55 -3.73 3.19
N LEU A 141 25.51 -4.18 3.90
CA LEU A 141 25.08 -5.58 3.86
C LEU A 141 24.57 -5.98 2.47
N ALA A 142 23.84 -5.09 1.80
CA ALA A 142 23.37 -5.31 0.43
C ALA A 142 24.51 -5.33 -0.60
N ALA A 143 25.58 -4.57 -0.37
CA ALA A 143 26.78 -4.61 -1.21
C ALA A 143 27.50 -5.98 -1.14
N ASN A 144 27.39 -6.68 -0.01
CA ASN A 144 27.99 -8.00 0.21
C ASN A 144 27.15 -9.18 -0.32
N ARG A 145 26.19 -8.95 -1.24
CA ARG A 145 25.27 -9.98 -1.77
C ARG A 145 25.93 -11.21 -2.43
N SER A 146 27.17 -11.07 -2.92
CA SER A 146 27.94 -12.18 -3.50
C SER A 146 28.43 -13.17 -2.45
N LYS A 147 28.42 -12.79 -1.16
CA LYS A 147 28.87 -13.60 -0.03
C LYS A 147 27.71 -14.33 0.66
N ASN A 148 26.73 -14.82 -0.11
CA ASN A 148 25.49 -15.43 0.38
C ASN A 148 24.66 -14.53 1.33
N ILE A 149 24.77 -13.20 1.17
CA ILE A 149 23.97 -12.23 1.89
C ILE A 149 22.76 -11.85 1.03
N LYS A 150 21.55 -11.90 1.60
CA LYS A 150 20.30 -11.54 0.92
C LYS A 150 19.60 -10.46 1.73
N VAL A 151 19.28 -9.34 1.10
CA VAL A 151 18.61 -8.22 1.77
C VAL A 151 17.23 -7.99 1.19
N ILE A 152 16.25 -7.86 2.07
CA ILE A 152 14.86 -7.53 1.77
C ILE A 152 14.51 -6.27 2.56
N VAL A 153 14.01 -5.25 1.88
CA VAL A 153 13.51 -4.03 2.51
C VAL A 153 12.05 -3.82 2.12
N SER A 154 11.21 -3.38 3.04
CA SER A 154 9.85 -2.95 2.69
C SER A 154 9.66 -1.45 2.93
N ALA A 155 8.76 -0.84 2.16
CA ALA A 155 8.21 0.46 2.51
C ALA A 155 6.90 0.27 3.30
N SER A 156 6.75 0.96 4.43
CA SER A 156 5.46 1.12 5.09
C SER A 156 4.73 2.30 4.50
N ALA A 157 3.54 2.10 3.95
CA ALA A 157 2.78 3.21 3.41
C ALA A 157 2.40 4.26 4.48
N ASN A 158 2.49 3.93 5.78
CA ASN A 158 2.30 4.90 6.88
C ASN A 158 3.34 6.05 6.86
N ASN A 159 4.46 5.89 6.16
CA ASN A 159 5.41 6.97 5.91
C ASN A 159 5.21 7.43 4.45
N GLU A 160 4.69 8.65 4.31
CA GLU A 160 4.29 9.28 3.03
C GLU A 160 5.42 9.26 1.98
N GLY A 161 5.06 9.16 0.70
CA GLY A 161 5.96 9.56 -0.40
C GLY A 161 7.07 8.59 -0.82
N TYR A 162 6.86 7.27 -0.78
CA TYR A 162 7.89 6.33 -1.25
C TYR A 162 7.80 6.03 -2.76
N PRO A 163 8.94 5.82 -3.46
CA PRO A 163 8.94 5.52 -4.88
C PRO A 163 8.28 4.18 -5.24
N THR A 164 7.71 4.14 -6.46
CA THR A 164 7.22 2.90 -7.08
C THR A 164 8.36 1.91 -7.31
N GLU A 165 9.55 2.40 -7.64
CA GLU A 165 10.74 1.58 -7.88
C GLU A 165 11.91 2.21 -7.14
N MET A 166 12.70 1.38 -6.45
CA MET A 166 13.91 1.84 -5.79
C MET A 166 15.12 1.49 -6.66
N LYS A 167 15.87 2.51 -7.09
CA LYS A 167 17.02 2.34 -7.99
C LYS A 167 18.01 1.31 -7.44
N GLY A 168 18.35 0.31 -8.25
CA GLY A 168 19.29 -0.74 -7.87
C GLY A 168 18.69 -1.88 -7.04
N TRP A 169 17.38 -1.90 -6.82
CA TRP A 169 16.68 -2.95 -6.08
C TRP A 169 15.60 -3.62 -6.92
N LYS A 170 15.46 -4.94 -6.77
CA LYS A 170 14.43 -5.69 -7.48
C LYS A 170 13.10 -5.43 -6.77
N THR A 171 12.18 -4.77 -7.46
CA THR A 171 10.87 -4.46 -6.89
C THR A 171 9.98 -5.70 -6.90
N HIS A 172 9.42 -6.06 -5.75
CA HIS A 172 8.35 -7.04 -5.61
C HIS A 172 7.09 -6.29 -5.16
N ASP A 173 6.12 -6.16 -6.07
CA ASP A 173 4.93 -5.35 -5.87
C ASP A 173 3.74 -6.25 -5.52
N ILE A 174 3.20 -6.08 -4.32
CA ILE A 174 1.97 -6.74 -3.85
C ILE A 174 0.78 -5.77 -3.82
N SER A 175 0.85 -4.67 -4.59
CA SER A 175 -0.23 -3.67 -4.65
C SER A 175 -1.52 -4.16 -5.26
N SER A 176 -1.47 -5.20 -6.09
CA SER A 176 -2.65 -5.90 -6.61
C SER A 176 -3.20 -6.93 -5.63
N HIS A 177 -2.43 -7.34 -4.61
CA HIS A 177 -2.89 -8.37 -3.67
C HIS A 177 -4.03 -7.83 -2.81
N ARG A 178 -5.18 -8.46 -2.95
CA ARG A 178 -6.41 -8.29 -2.19
C ARG A 178 -6.96 -9.69 -1.98
N PHE A 179 -7.67 -9.88 -0.87
CA PHE A 179 -8.37 -11.13 -0.65
C PHE A 179 -9.30 -11.43 -1.82
N ASP A 180 -9.03 -12.55 -2.47
CA ASP A 180 -9.97 -13.17 -3.39
C ASP A 180 -11.10 -13.87 -2.61
N ASP A 181 -12.06 -14.46 -3.32
CA ASP A 181 -13.19 -15.14 -2.71
C ASP A 181 -12.77 -16.31 -1.81
N ASN A 182 -11.64 -16.96 -2.09
CA ASN A 182 -11.14 -18.10 -1.30
C ASN A 182 -10.50 -17.61 0.01
N GLU A 183 -9.61 -16.62 -0.08
CA GLU A 183 -8.98 -15.99 1.08
C GLU A 183 -10.04 -15.35 1.99
N PHE A 184 -11.05 -14.71 1.40
CA PHE A 184 -12.18 -14.17 2.15
C PHE A 184 -13.07 -15.25 2.78
N SER A 185 -13.25 -16.40 2.14
CA SER A 185 -13.95 -17.54 2.75
C SER A 185 -13.22 -18.02 4.00
N VAL A 186 -11.89 -18.14 3.95
CA VAL A 186 -11.08 -18.51 5.12
C VAL A 186 -11.20 -17.46 6.23
N TRP A 187 -11.23 -16.17 5.87
CA TRP A 187 -11.48 -15.10 6.84
C TRP A 187 -12.83 -15.27 7.54
N CYS A 188 -13.90 -15.50 6.80
CA CYS A 188 -15.24 -15.70 7.37
C CYS A 188 -15.33 -16.95 8.27
N ASP A 189 -14.54 -17.99 7.97
CA ASP A 189 -14.44 -19.20 8.79
C ASP A 189 -13.71 -18.95 10.12
N GLN A 190 -12.65 -18.13 10.11
CA GLN A 190 -11.81 -17.88 11.28
C GLN A 190 -12.34 -16.76 12.17
N TYR A 191 -12.96 -15.73 11.59
CA TYR A 191 -13.38 -14.51 12.28
C TYR A 191 -14.90 -14.46 12.42
N MET A 192 -15.42 -15.12 13.45
CA MET A 192 -16.84 -15.06 13.79
C MET A 192 -17.25 -13.66 14.24
N LEU A 193 -18.48 -13.27 13.93
CA LEU A 193 -19.10 -12.07 14.48
C LEU A 193 -19.62 -12.38 15.88
N GLY A 194 -19.50 -11.41 16.80
CA GLY A 194 -20.22 -11.36 18.08
C GLY A 194 -20.49 -12.72 18.72
N ASP A 195 -21.77 -13.07 18.87
CA ASP A 195 -22.28 -14.28 19.53
C ASP A 195 -21.97 -15.59 18.77
N SER A 196 -20.74 -15.75 18.25
CA SER A 196 -20.27 -16.89 17.44
C SER A 196 -21.04 -17.09 16.13
N VAL A 197 -21.53 -16.00 15.54
CA VAL A 197 -22.24 -16.05 14.27
C VAL A 197 -21.21 -16.19 13.15
N LYS A 198 -21.23 -17.36 12.51
CA LYS A 198 -20.46 -17.61 11.29
C LYS A 198 -21.10 -16.84 10.12
N VAL A 199 -20.26 -16.13 9.37
CA VAL A 199 -20.69 -15.41 8.16
C VAL A 199 -20.63 -16.37 6.99
N ASP A 200 -21.71 -16.45 6.21
CA ASP A 200 -21.66 -17.07 4.89
C ASP A 200 -20.93 -16.11 3.93
N PRO A 201 -19.75 -16.48 3.40
CA PRO A 201 -18.97 -15.61 2.51
C PRO A 201 -19.71 -15.25 1.22
N LYS A 202 -20.77 -15.98 0.85
CA LYS A 202 -21.60 -15.71 -0.32
C LYS A 202 -22.85 -14.89 -0.03
N SER A 203 -23.10 -14.54 1.23
CA SER A 203 -24.23 -13.67 1.59
C SER A 203 -24.05 -12.25 1.02
N GLU A 204 -25.15 -11.56 0.73
CA GLU A 204 -25.11 -10.17 0.23
C GLU A 204 -24.31 -9.24 1.16
N ASP A 205 -24.48 -9.39 2.48
CA ASP A 205 -23.73 -8.62 3.48
C ASP A 205 -22.22 -8.87 3.42
N ALA A 206 -21.80 -10.11 3.17
CA ALA A 206 -20.38 -10.47 3.06
C ALA A 206 -19.76 -9.91 1.77
N VAL A 207 -20.49 -9.99 0.66
CA VAL A 207 -20.08 -9.38 -0.61
C VAL A 207 -19.99 -7.85 -0.49
N ASP A 208 -20.94 -7.20 0.19
CA ASP A 208 -20.88 -5.75 0.44
C ASP A 208 -19.67 -5.38 1.32
N ALA A 209 -19.41 -6.13 2.40
CA ALA A 209 -18.25 -5.91 3.26
C ALA A 209 -16.91 -6.07 2.51
N LEU A 210 -16.79 -7.11 1.67
CA LEU A 210 -15.60 -7.33 0.84
C LEU A 210 -15.42 -6.21 -0.17
N TYR A 211 -16.50 -5.76 -0.81
CA TYR A 211 -16.49 -4.65 -1.75
C TYR A 211 -16.01 -3.35 -1.10
N TRP A 212 -16.59 -2.94 0.04
CA TRP A 212 -16.24 -1.67 0.69
C TRP A 212 -14.85 -1.64 1.30
N SER A 213 -14.37 -2.77 1.82
CA SER A 213 -12.99 -2.93 2.27
C SER A 213 -11.99 -3.05 1.11
N GLY A 214 -12.47 -3.34 -0.10
CA GLY A 214 -11.68 -3.60 -1.29
C GLY A 214 -10.84 -4.88 -1.20
N GLY A 215 -11.21 -5.81 -0.31
CA GLY A 215 -10.41 -7.00 -0.01
C GLY A 215 -9.07 -6.70 0.66
N VAL A 216 -8.88 -5.51 1.24
CA VAL A 216 -7.66 -5.17 1.98
C VAL A 216 -7.75 -5.74 3.40
N PRO A 217 -6.85 -6.65 3.83
CA PRO A 217 -6.95 -7.33 5.12
C PRO A 217 -7.11 -6.40 6.32
N TYR A 218 -6.33 -5.30 6.36
CA TYR A 218 -6.44 -4.32 7.44
C TYR A 218 -7.77 -3.56 7.44
N GLU A 219 -8.29 -3.21 6.27
CA GLU A 219 -9.58 -2.50 6.18
C GLU A 219 -10.74 -3.42 6.54
N LEU A 220 -10.61 -4.70 6.18
CA LEU A 220 -11.56 -5.75 6.58
C LEU A 220 -11.54 -5.97 8.10
N ASP A 221 -10.36 -5.99 8.74
CA ASP A 221 -10.21 -6.05 10.20
C ASP A 221 -10.89 -4.85 10.89
N LEU A 222 -10.68 -3.63 10.38
CA LEU A 222 -11.34 -2.43 10.90
C LEU A 222 -12.86 -2.50 10.78
N LEU A 223 -13.37 -3.05 9.67
CA LEU A 223 -14.79 -3.29 9.48
C LEU A 223 -15.32 -4.33 10.48
N TRP A 224 -14.61 -5.46 10.63
CA TRP A 224 -15.01 -6.53 11.56
C TRP A 224 -15.05 -6.07 13.02
N LYS A 225 -14.16 -5.15 13.41
CA LYS A 225 -14.05 -4.61 14.77
C LYS A 225 -15.04 -3.51 15.12
N GLN A 226 -15.92 -3.10 14.21
CA GLN A 226 -16.97 -2.12 14.53
C GLN A 226 -17.84 -2.62 15.70
N PRO A 227 -18.31 -1.74 16.62
CA PRO A 227 -18.90 -2.16 17.89
C PRO A 227 -20.30 -2.80 17.78
N VAL A 228 -20.88 -2.82 16.60
CA VAL A 228 -22.22 -3.38 16.30
C VAL A 228 -22.14 -4.87 15.95
N LYS A 229 -23.27 -5.58 16.05
CA LYS A 229 -23.29 -7.06 15.94
C LYS A 229 -23.40 -7.56 14.51
N SER A 230 -24.33 -7.02 13.72
CA SER A 230 -24.58 -7.52 12.36
C SER A 230 -23.54 -7.02 11.35
N LEU A 231 -23.25 -7.82 10.32
CA LEU A 231 -22.27 -7.45 9.29
C LEU A 231 -22.71 -6.22 8.49
N MET A 232 -24.01 -6.13 8.17
CA MET A 232 -24.59 -4.96 7.52
C MET A 232 -24.34 -3.67 8.33
N GLU A 233 -24.67 -3.67 9.62
CA GLU A 233 -24.43 -2.49 10.48
C GLU A 233 -22.94 -2.18 10.61
N LYS A 234 -22.09 -3.22 10.76
CA LYS A 234 -20.63 -3.02 10.82
C LYS A 234 -20.11 -2.34 9.54
N THR A 235 -20.60 -2.78 8.38
CA THR A 235 -20.22 -2.20 7.09
C THR A 235 -20.69 -0.74 6.97
N MET A 236 -21.91 -0.42 7.41
CA MET A 236 -22.41 0.96 7.45
C MET A 236 -21.55 1.86 8.35
N TYR A 237 -21.31 1.43 9.60
CA TYR A 237 -20.48 2.19 10.55
C TYR A 237 -19.05 2.38 10.05
N TYR A 238 -18.44 1.32 9.49
CA TYR A 238 -17.13 1.40 8.87
C TYR A 238 -17.10 2.48 7.79
N ARG A 239 -18.05 2.45 6.84
CA ARG A 239 -18.10 3.43 5.75
C ARG A 239 -18.24 4.86 6.26
N GLU A 240 -19.16 5.12 7.19
CA GLU A 240 -19.42 6.47 7.71
C GLU A 240 -18.19 7.05 8.42
N ASN A 241 -17.55 6.26 9.30
CA ASN A 241 -16.41 6.70 10.07
C ASN A 241 -15.13 6.81 9.20
N ARG A 242 -14.89 5.80 8.36
CA ARG A 242 -13.63 5.66 7.63
C ARG A 242 -13.45 6.71 6.54
N VAL A 243 -14.53 7.23 5.95
CA VAL A 243 -14.47 8.38 5.03
C VAL A 243 -13.85 9.59 5.72
N GLY A 244 -14.27 9.89 6.95
CA GLY A 244 -13.74 11.02 7.74
C GLY A 244 -12.26 10.85 8.08
N GLU A 245 -11.87 9.65 8.52
CA GLU A 245 -10.47 9.32 8.84
C GLU A 245 -9.55 9.46 7.63
N PHE A 246 -9.98 8.96 6.46
CA PHE A 246 -9.22 9.11 5.22
C PHE A 246 -9.12 10.57 4.80
N ALA A 247 -10.20 11.35 4.88
CA ALA A 247 -10.17 12.77 4.55
C ALA A 247 -9.23 13.57 5.49
N GLU A 248 -9.22 13.24 6.78
CA GLU A 248 -8.30 13.88 7.74
C GLU A 248 -6.84 13.53 7.44
N SER A 249 -6.54 12.26 7.19
CA SER A 249 -5.19 11.80 6.83
C SER A 249 -4.71 12.47 5.54
N HIS A 250 -5.56 12.44 4.50
CA HIS A 250 -5.27 13.08 3.23
C HIS A 250 -5.03 14.58 3.37
N GLY A 251 -5.82 15.26 4.21
CA GLY A 251 -5.64 16.69 4.47
C GLY A 251 -4.31 17.03 5.15
N LYS A 252 -3.78 16.15 6.00
CA LYS A 252 -2.45 16.30 6.61
C LYS A 252 -1.34 16.13 5.56
N PHE A 253 -1.47 15.14 4.68
CA PHE A 253 -0.57 14.93 3.55
C PHE A 253 -0.58 16.12 2.59
N TYR A 254 -1.77 16.53 2.15
CA TYR A 254 -1.98 17.62 1.18
C TYR A 254 -1.32 18.94 1.62
N LYS A 255 -1.42 19.30 2.91
CA LYS A 255 -0.83 20.53 3.46
C LYS A 255 0.70 20.60 3.40
N ARG A 256 1.37 19.46 3.20
CA ARG A 256 2.84 19.39 3.12
C ARG A 256 3.36 19.51 1.70
N LEU A 257 2.48 19.35 0.70
CA LEU A 257 2.86 19.35 -0.70
C LEU A 257 3.19 20.75 -1.19
N ILE A 258 4.19 20.85 -2.06
CA ILE A 258 4.47 22.08 -2.82
C ILE A 258 3.51 22.20 -4.02
N THR A 259 3.38 23.40 -4.59
CA THR A 259 2.42 23.68 -5.69
C THR A 259 2.49 22.67 -6.84
N LYS A 260 3.69 22.31 -7.30
CA LYS A 260 3.88 21.33 -8.38
C LYS A 260 3.38 19.93 -8.01
N GLU A 261 3.49 19.55 -6.74
CA GLU A 261 3.01 18.26 -6.24
C GLU A 261 1.49 18.27 -6.10
N ILE A 262 0.90 19.38 -5.68
CA ILE A 262 -0.56 19.58 -5.62
C ILE A 262 -1.18 19.43 -7.01
N GLU A 263 -0.65 20.13 -8.02
CA GLU A 263 -1.15 20.02 -9.40
C GLU A 263 -1.05 18.59 -9.93
N ASN A 264 0.03 17.87 -9.57
CA ASN A 264 0.19 16.48 -9.96
C ASN A 264 -0.77 15.54 -9.22
N LEU A 265 -1.00 15.79 -7.93
CA LEU A 265 -1.95 15.06 -7.10
C LEU A 265 -3.36 15.15 -7.68
N GLU A 266 -3.83 16.35 -8.01
CA GLU A 266 -5.15 16.55 -8.61
C GLU A 266 -5.31 15.79 -9.92
N LYS A 267 -4.29 15.82 -10.78
CA LYS A 267 -4.27 15.01 -12.03
C LYS A 267 -4.32 13.51 -11.74
N CYS A 268 -3.61 13.04 -10.73
CA CYS A 268 -3.65 11.63 -10.33
C CYS A 268 -5.02 11.22 -9.79
N ILE A 269 -5.67 12.06 -8.98
CA ILE A 269 -7.01 11.80 -8.44
C ILE A 269 -8.06 11.79 -9.56
N SER A 270 -8.00 12.73 -10.51
CA SER A 270 -8.89 12.72 -11.68
C SER A 270 -8.71 11.46 -12.53
N ARG A 271 -7.47 11.04 -12.77
CA ARG A 271 -7.18 9.79 -13.49
C ARG A 271 -7.63 8.55 -12.73
N MET A 272 -7.49 8.53 -11.40
CA MET A 272 -8.00 7.49 -10.53
C MET A 272 -9.53 7.38 -10.59
N ALA A 273 -10.22 8.51 -10.53
CA ALA A 273 -11.68 8.55 -10.60
C ALA A 273 -12.22 8.01 -11.94
N LEU A 274 -11.44 8.17 -13.01
CA LEU A 274 -11.74 7.72 -14.38
C LEU A 274 -11.12 6.35 -14.73
N CYS A 275 -10.41 5.70 -13.80
CA CYS A 275 -9.69 4.44 -14.03
C CYS A 275 -8.69 4.49 -15.20
N LEU A 276 -7.92 5.58 -15.29
CA LEU A 276 -6.99 5.84 -16.37
C LEU A 276 -5.54 5.54 -16.00
N SER A 277 -4.69 5.52 -17.03
CA SER A 277 -3.24 5.41 -16.88
C SER A 277 -2.66 6.53 -16.02
N PRO A 278 -1.55 6.30 -15.30
CA PRO A 278 -0.93 7.35 -14.51
C PRO A 278 -0.32 8.47 -15.38
N PRO A 279 -0.23 9.71 -14.89
CA PRO A 279 0.52 10.75 -15.57
C PRO A 279 2.02 10.42 -15.61
N MET A 280 2.75 11.06 -16.52
CA MET A 280 4.20 10.90 -16.66
C MET A 280 4.94 11.26 -15.36
N ILE A 281 4.49 12.32 -14.70
CA ILE A 281 5.02 12.78 -13.41
C ILE A 281 4.23 12.10 -12.30
N LYS A 282 4.92 11.47 -11.33
CA LYS A 282 4.31 10.64 -10.27
C LYS A 282 4.66 11.11 -8.86
N VAL A 283 5.01 12.39 -8.71
CA VAL A 283 5.36 13.00 -7.40
C VAL A 283 4.11 13.48 -6.66
N GLY A 284 4.16 13.54 -5.33
CA GLY A 284 3.04 14.06 -4.54
C GLY A 284 1.79 13.17 -4.50
N MET A 285 1.89 11.89 -4.91
CA MET A 285 0.76 10.95 -4.79
C MET A 285 0.60 10.47 -3.35
N ASP A 286 -0.63 10.48 -2.85
CA ASP A 286 -0.96 9.88 -1.55
C ASP A 286 -1.05 8.35 -1.68
N ARG A 287 0.12 7.70 -1.60
CA ARG A 287 0.26 6.24 -1.76
C ARG A 287 -0.41 5.44 -0.64
N GLN A 288 -0.95 6.09 0.40
CA GLN A 288 -1.75 5.43 1.42
C GLN A 288 -3.16 5.12 0.90
N LEU A 289 -3.71 6.00 0.07
CA LEU A 289 -5.11 5.96 -0.33
C LEU A 289 -5.32 5.53 -1.78
N PHE A 290 -4.30 5.59 -2.62
CA PHE A 290 -4.35 5.09 -4.00
C PHE A 290 -2.97 4.77 -4.54
N ASP A 291 -2.89 3.81 -5.46
CA ASP A 291 -1.62 3.37 -6.05
C ASP A 291 -1.78 3.11 -7.56
N ILE A 292 -0.65 2.87 -8.21
CA ILE A 292 -0.59 2.44 -9.61
C ILE A 292 -0.55 0.91 -9.61
N VAL A 293 -1.56 0.31 -10.22
CA VAL A 293 -1.69 -1.16 -10.33
C VAL A 293 -1.55 -1.55 -11.80
N GLN A 294 -1.00 -2.73 -12.05
CA GLN A 294 -0.90 -3.32 -13.37
C GLN A 294 -2.09 -4.25 -13.60
N ASN A 295 -2.80 -4.06 -14.71
CA ASN A 295 -3.87 -4.91 -15.17
C ASN A 295 -3.32 -6.19 -15.83
N GLU A 296 -4.19 -7.16 -16.08
CA GLU A 296 -3.86 -8.43 -16.76
C GLU A 296 -3.25 -8.24 -18.15
N ASP A 297 -3.67 -7.20 -18.87
CA ASP A 297 -3.13 -6.81 -20.18
C ASP A 297 -1.78 -6.07 -20.10
N GLY A 298 -1.24 -5.92 -18.89
CA GLY A 298 0.00 -5.19 -18.62
C GLY A 298 -0.13 -3.67 -18.57
N SER A 299 -1.33 -3.11 -18.84
CA SER A 299 -1.57 -1.68 -18.70
C SER A 299 -1.51 -1.24 -17.24
N LYS A 300 -1.00 -0.04 -16.99
CA LYS A 300 -0.93 0.53 -15.64
C LYS A 300 -2.08 1.51 -15.46
N VAL A 301 -2.84 1.39 -14.37
CA VAL A 301 -3.94 2.30 -14.01
C VAL A 301 -3.75 2.83 -12.59
N ILE A 302 -4.33 3.99 -12.30
CA ILE A 302 -4.42 4.47 -10.92
C ILE A 302 -5.71 3.97 -10.28
N THR A 303 -5.60 3.30 -9.13
CA THR A 303 -6.74 2.75 -8.40
C THR A 303 -6.67 3.16 -6.93
N ALA A 304 -7.81 3.53 -6.35
CA ALA A 304 -7.92 3.76 -4.91
C ALA A 304 -7.68 2.48 -4.12
N LEU A 305 -7.28 2.61 -2.85
CA LEU A 305 -7.09 1.47 -1.95
C LEU A 305 -8.35 0.59 -1.89
N ASN A 306 -9.50 1.24 -1.75
CA ASN A 306 -10.83 0.67 -1.75
C ASN A 306 -11.89 1.74 -2.11
N PRO A 307 -13.18 1.39 -2.27
CA PRO A 307 -14.24 2.35 -2.59
C PRO A 307 -14.41 3.47 -1.57
N VAL A 308 -14.16 3.22 -0.28
CA VAL A 308 -14.24 4.24 0.78
C VAL A 308 -13.15 5.30 0.60
N ALA A 309 -11.91 4.89 0.32
CA ALA A 309 -10.79 5.79 0.04
C ALA A 309 -11.05 6.63 -1.23
N ARG A 310 -11.61 6.02 -2.28
CA ARG A 310 -12.04 6.74 -3.49
C ARG A 310 -13.04 7.84 -3.13
N HIS A 311 -14.07 7.50 -2.34
CA HIS A 311 -15.09 8.46 -1.94
C HIS A 311 -14.50 9.61 -1.11
N ALA A 312 -13.63 9.30 -0.14
CA ALA A 312 -12.96 10.31 0.68
C ALA A 312 -12.13 11.29 -0.15
N LEU A 313 -11.34 10.80 -1.11
CA LEU A 313 -10.54 11.64 -2.01
C LEU A 313 -11.41 12.56 -2.87
N ILE A 314 -12.44 12.00 -3.51
CA ILE A 314 -13.36 12.78 -4.36
C ILE A 314 -14.11 13.82 -3.53
N ALA A 315 -14.61 13.47 -2.36
CA ALA A 315 -15.32 14.38 -1.47
C ALA A 315 -14.42 15.49 -0.92
N TYR A 316 -13.17 15.19 -0.58
CA TYR A 316 -12.19 16.16 -0.07
C TYR A 316 -11.91 17.28 -1.10
N HIS A 317 -11.68 16.91 -2.36
CA HIS A 317 -11.41 17.89 -3.44
C HIS A 317 -12.69 18.54 -3.97
N GLY A 318 -13.82 17.84 -3.88
CA GLY A 318 -15.14 18.37 -4.19
C GLY A 318 -15.22 19.01 -5.58
N LYS A 319 -15.90 20.16 -5.67
CA LYS A 319 -16.07 20.88 -6.94
C LYS A 319 -14.74 21.34 -7.57
N GLY A 320 -13.67 21.46 -6.80
CA GLY A 320 -12.34 21.78 -7.31
C GLY A 320 -11.83 20.75 -8.32
N LEU A 321 -12.28 19.50 -8.20
CA LEU A 321 -11.88 18.42 -9.10
C LEU A 321 -12.57 18.46 -10.47
N ILE A 322 -13.70 19.16 -10.62
CA ILE A 322 -14.52 19.15 -11.85
C ILE A 322 -13.71 19.64 -13.06
N THR A 323 -12.94 20.71 -12.91
CA THR A 323 -12.11 21.25 -14.01
C THR A 323 -11.05 20.23 -14.43
N SER A 324 -10.36 19.62 -13.46
CA SER A 324 -9.34 18.60 -13.71
C SER A 324 -9.93 17.33 -14.35
N LEU A 325 -11.11 16.89 -13.90
CA LEU A 325 -11.85 15.78 -14.48
C LEU A 325 -12.24 16.05 -15.94
N GLY A 326 -12.77 17.24 -16.23
CA GLY A 326 -13.13 17.64 -17.59
C GLY A 326 -11.91 17.66 -18.52
N MET A 327 -10.81 18.25 -18.08
CA MET A 327 -9.56 18.28 -18.85
C MET A 327 -9.00 16.89 -19.12
N VAL A 328 -8.96 16.01 -18.11
CA VAL A 328 -8.46 14.64 -18.28
C VAL A 328 -9.38 13.84 -19.20
N ALA A 329 -10.70 13.96 -19.07
CA ALA A 329 -11.65 13.29 -19.94
C ALA A 329 -11.52 13.77 -21.39
N GLU A 330 -11.37 15.09 -21.62
CA GLU A 330 -11.22 15.66 -22.96
C GLU A 330 -9.96 15.16 -23.66
N VAL A 331 -8.81 15.21 -22.97
CA VAL A 331 -7.53 14.72 -23.50
C VAL A 331 -7.62 13.24 -23.89
N VAL A 332 -8.29 12.43 -23.07
CA VAL A 332 -8.38 10.99 -23.27
C VAL A 332 -9.44 10.59 -24.30
N LEU A 333 -10.50 11.39 -24.48
CA LEU A 333 -11.47 11.16 -25.56
C LEU A 333 -10.91 11.49 -26.94
N GLN A 334 -9.86 12.32 -27.00
CA GLN A 334 -9.08 12.63 -28.20
C GLN A 334 -8.03 11.57 -28.55
N ASP A 335 -7.64 10.71 -27.60
CA ASP A 335 -6.72 9.59 -27.84
C ASP A 335 -7.36 8.44 -28.64
N ASP A 336 -6.51 7.58 -29.23
CA ASP A 336 -6.85 6.37 -30.00
C ASP A 336 -7.35 5.20 -29.14
N TYR A 337 -8.26 5.47 -28.19
CA TYR A 337 -8.96 4.41 -27.45
C TYR A 337 -10.06 3.77 -28.30
N THR A 338 -10.33 2.49 -28.02
CA THR A 338 -11.51 1.80 -28.57
C THR A 338 -12.80 2.44 -28.07
N ASN A 339 -13.89 2.31 -28.82
CA ASN A 339 -15.20 2.82 -28.41
C ASN A 339 -15.67 2.24 -27.07
N ASP A 340 -15.31 1.00 -26.75
CA ASP A 340 -15.63 0.38 -25.45
C ASP A 340 -14.91 1.12 -24.30
N THR A 341 -13.61 1.36 -24.43
CA THR A 341 -12.84 2.10 -23.44
C THR A 341 -13.37 3.53 -23.29
N LYS A 342 -13.68 4.22 -24.40
CA LYS A 342 -14.31 5.55 -24.36
C LYS A 342 -15.65 5.52 -23.62
N GLY A 343 -16.47 4.50 -23.87
CA GLY A 343 -17.74 4.28 -23.16
C GLY A 343 -17.57 4.14 -21.64
N ARG A 344 -16.63 3.29 -21.19
CA ARG A 344 -16.33 3.11 -19.76
C ARG A 344 -15.83 4.40 -19.10
N ILE A 345 -15.00 5.18 -19.80
CA ILE A 345 -14.51 6.47 -19.29
C ILE A 345 -15.65 7.47 -19.15
N ILE A 346 -16.53 7.56 -20.15
CA ILE A 346 -17.72 8.42 -20.10
C ILE A 346 -18.62 8.04 -18.92
N GLU A 347 -18.84 6.74 -18.71
CA GLU A 347 -19.59 6.24 -17.56
C GLU A 347 -18.96 6.73 -16.25
N LYS A 348 -17.66 6.50 -16.06
CA LYS A 348 -16.92 6.95 -14.85
C LYS A 348 -16.93 8.46 -14.68
N TYR A 349 -16.85 9.22 -15.77
CA TYR A 349 -16.95 10.68 -15.74
C TYR A 349 -18.32 11.13 -15.24
N ILE A 350 -19.40 10.55 -15.80
CA ILE A 350 -20.77 10.87 -15.40
C ILE A 350 -20.99 10.50 -13.93
N THR A 351 -20.64 9.28 -13.51
CA THR A 351 -20.85 8.85 -12.12
C THR A 351 -20.06 9.72 -11.13
N THR A 352 -18.79 10.02 -11.43
CA THR A 352 -17.95 10.90 -10.59
C THR A 352 -18.51 12.32 -10.53
N THR A 353 -18.97 12.85 -11.66
CA THR A 353 -19.57 14.20 -11.70
C THR A 353 -20.84 14.26 -10.87
N LEU A 354 -21.67 13.21 -10.89
CA LEU A 354 -22.87 13.10 -10.07
C LEU A 354 -22.53 13.02 -8.57
N GLU A 355 -21.50 12.26 -8.20
CA GLU A 355 -20.99 12.18 -6.82
C GLU A 355 -20.51 13.56 -6.30
N LEU A 356 -19.79 14.30 -7.14
CA LEU A 356 -19.28 15.64 -6.82
C LEU A 356 -20.37 16.71 -6.76
N ALA A 357 -21.37 16.62 -7.65
CA ALA A 357 -22.41 17.63 -7.74
C ALA A 357 -23.29 17.62 -6.49
N GLN A 358 -23.55 16.44 -5.89
CA GLN A 358 -24.41 16.14 -4.73
C GLN A 358 -25.88 16.63 -4.83
N ILE A 359 -26.15 17.69 -5.58
CA ILE A 359 -27.45 18.31 -5.82
C ILE A 359 -27.57 18.59 -7.33
N PHE A 360 -28.36 17.80 -8.02
CA PHE A 360 -28.70 18.02 -9.41
C PHE A 360 -29.91 18.95 -9.51
N SER A 361 -29.75 20.06 -10.22
CA SER A 361 -30.85 21.01 -10.45
C SER A 361 -31.31 20.94 -11.89
N PHE A 362 -32.60 20.68 -12.11
CA PHE A 362 -33.17 20.56 -13.45
C PHE A 362 -34.49 21.31 -13.57
N LYS A 363 -34.82 21.67 -14.81
CA LYS A 363 -36.11 22.28 -15.17
C LYS A 363 -36.91 21.22 -15.93
N CYS A 364 -38.08 20.88 -15.43
CA CYS A 364 -39.02 20.07 -16.19
C CYS A 364 -39.84 20.96 -17.11
N ARG A 365 -40.16 20.46 -18.30
CA ARG A 365 -41.27 20.98 -19.11
C ARG A 365 -42.42 20.00 -19.00
N LYS A 366 -43.59 20.48 -18.58
CA LYS A 366 -44.80 19.66 -18.55
C LYS A 366 -45.44 19.72 -19.94
N THR A 367 -45.41 18.61 -20.68
CA THR A 367 -46.18 18.46 -21.92
C THR A 367 -47.61 18.11 -21.53
N THR A 368 -48.53 19.04 -21.75
CA THR A 368 -49.97 18.73 -21.79
C THR A 368 -50.40 18.76 -23.25
N SER A 369 -51.36 17.90 -23.60
CA SER A 369 -51.72 17.47 -24.97
C SER A 369 -52.25 18.56 -25.92
N SER A 370 -52.13 19.84 -25.57
CA SER A 370 -52.37 20.93 -26.49
C SER A 370 -51.70 22.20 -25.95
N LYS A 371 -50.66 22.66 -26.66
CA LYS A 371 -49.82 23.86 -26.42
C LYS A 371 -48.70 23.70 -25.37
N LEU A 372 -47.47 23.85 -25.86
CA LEU A 372 -46.25 24.02 -25.04
C LEU A 372 -46.28 25.38 -24.35
N SER A 373 -46.75 25.45 -23.11
CA SER A 373 -46.39 26.57 -22.22
C SER A 373 -46.68 26.28 -20.76
N LEU A 374 -45.64 25.89 -20.02
CA LEU A 374 -45.29 26.41 -18.69
C LEU A 374 -43.93 25.80 -18.28
N VAL A 375 -42.89 26.63 -18.14
CA VAL A 375 -41.63 26.20 -17.51
C VAL A 375 -41.93 26.08 -16.01
N THR A 376 -41.89 24.87 -15.47
CA THR A 376 -42.14 24.62 -14.04
C THR A 376 -40.92 25.10 -13.22
N PRO A 377 -41.07 25.37 -11.91
CA PRO A 377 -39.97 25.88 -11.09
C PRO A 377 -38.80 24.89 -11.06
N LYS A 378 -37.59 25.43 -10.87
CA LYS A 378 -36.35 24.67 -10.77
C LYS A 378 -36.51 23.59 -9.69
N ARG A 379 -36.42 22.32 -10.06
CA ARG A 379 -36.44 21.19 -9.12
C ARG A 379 -35.02 20.77 -8.81
N HIS A 380 -34.83 20.21 -7.63
CA HIS A 380 -33.55 19.72 -7.14
C HIS A 380 -33.69 18.26 -6.72
N ILE A 381 -32.76 17.42 -7.15
CA ILE A 381 -32.54 16.08 -6.61
C ILE A 381 -31.25 16.14 -5.81
N LYS A 382 -31.31 15.80 -4.52
CA LYS A 382 -30.12 15.60 -3.71
C LYS A 382 -29.74 14.12 -3.80
N ILE A 383 -28.56 13.83 -4.34
CA ILE A 383 -27.99 12.49 -4.35
C ILE A 383 -27.40 12.27 -2.96
N LYS A 384 -28.04 11.42 -2.15
CA LYS A 384 -27.54 11.10 -0.79
C LYS A 384 -26.38 10.12 -0.83
N SER A 385 -26.44 9.15 -1.73
CA SER A 385 -25.41 8.13 -1.93
C SER A 385 -25.54 7.52 -3.33
N THR A 386 -24.43 7.07 -3.88
CA THR A 386 -24.40 6.13 -5.01
C THR A 386 -24.30 4.73 -4.42
N VAL A 387 -25.24 3.84 -4.76
CA VAL A 387 -25.22 2.45 -4.30
C VAL A 387 -24.78 1.59 -5.47
N HIS A 388 -23.76 0.76 -5.27
CA HIS A 388 -23.40 -0.28 -6.23
C HIS A 388 -24.33 -1.46 -5.99
N PHE A 389 -25.10 -1.84 -7.01
CA PHE A 389 -25.78 -3.11 -7.02
C PHE A 389 -24.79 -4.17 -7.49
N ALA A 390 -24.59 -5.23 -6.70
CA ALA A 390 -23.94 -6.43 -7.22
C ALA A 390 -24.74 -6.88 -8.45
N LYS A 391 -24.06 -7.07 -9.58
CA LYS A 391 -24.71 -7.73 -10.71
C LYS A 391 -25.03 -9.15 -10.25
N ASN A 392 -26.31 -9.46 -10.07
CA ASN A 392 -26.75 -10.84 -10.03
C ASN A 392 -26.19 -11.53 -11.28
N GLY A 393 -25.41 -12.59 -11.07
CA GLY A 393 -24.95 -13.48 -12.14
C GLY A 393 -26.12 -14.14 -12.84
#